data_AF-A0A502HE82-F1
#
_entry.id   AF-A0A502HE82-F1
#
_cell.length_a   1.000
_cell.length_b   1.000
_cell.length_c   1.000
_cell.angle_alpha   90.00
_cell.angle_beta   90.00
_cell.angle_gamma   90.00
#
_symmetry.space_group_name_H-M   'P 1'
#
loop_
_entity.id
_entity.type
_entity.pdbx_description
1 polymer ?
#
loop_
_entity_poly.entity_id
_entity_poly.type
_entity_poly.pdbx_seq_one_letter_code
_entity_poly.pdbx_strand_id
1 'polypeptide(L)'
;MYNLRKAGIMVPRFGKARSWFDLTHTIWRAGRQVLGRLGPQPGDLLGFTWGHPDICHVETLVGPWGTGPSVRAVGGNTGGGGALQREGEGVYENWRLKRLVAAAANVVDDPRYK
;
A
#
# COMPACT_ATOMS: atom_id res chain seq x y z
N MET A 1 -7.71 6.52 18.79
CA MET A 1 -6.73 7.59 18.48
C MET A 1 -5.51 7.60 19.40
N TYR A 2 -5.64 7.38 20.71
CA TYR A 2 -4.53 7.45 21.68
C TYR A 2 -3.31 6.58 21.30
N ASN A 3 -3.53 5.32 20.93
CA ASN A 3 -2.44 4.40 20.56
C ASN A 3 -1.76 4.76 19.23
N LEU A 4 -2.52 5.27 18.25
CA LEU A 4 -1.98 5.67 16.93
C LEU A 4 -1.08 6.90 17.05
N ARG A 5 -1.46 7.88 17.88
CA ARG A 5 -0.60 9.04 18.16
C ARG A 5 0.69 8.65 18.91
N LYS A 6 0.62 7.69 19.84
CA LYS A 6 1.81 7.12 20.49
C LYS A 6 2.75 6.42 19.50
N ALA A 7 2.20 5.83 18.44
CA ALA A 7 2.96 5.24 17.34
C ALA A 7 3.46 6.27 16.32
N GLY A 8 3.34 7.57 16.58
CA GLY A 8 3.77 8.63 15.66
C GLY A 8 2.81 8.88 14.49
N ILE A 9 1.65 8.22 14.45
CA ILE A 9 0.67 8.39 13.38
C ILE A 9 -0.18 9.64 13.69
N MET A 10 0.16 10.75 13.01
CA MET A 10 -0.45 12.06 13.22
C MET A 10 -1.87 12.14 12.67
N VAL A 11 -2.12 11.53 11.51
CA VAL A 11 -3.43 11.52 10.84
C VAL A 11 -3.83 10.08 10.51
N PRO A 12 -4.50 9.37 11.44
CA PRO A 12 -4.95 8.01 11.18
C PRO A 12 -6.07 8.03 10.14
N ARG A 13 -5.87 7.33 9.02
CA ARG A 13 -6.90 7.14 8.00
C ARG A 13 -7.68 5.85 8.30
N PHE A 14 -8.97 5.92 8.03
CA PHE A 14 -9.89 4.79 8.16
C PHE A 14 -10.53 4.53 6.79
N GLY A 15 -10.73 3.27 6.45
CA GLY A 15 -11.32 2.90 5.17
C GLY A 15 -10.83 1.56 4.67
N LYS A 16 -11.49 1.05 3.63
CA LYS A 16 -11.06 -0.16 2.93
C LYS A 16 -9.81 0.16 2.10
N ALA A 17 -8.95 -0.83 1.87
CA ALA A 17 -7.72 -0.71 1.06
C ALA A 17 -7.89 0.16 -0.21
N ARG A 18 -8.95 -0.05 -0.98
CA ARG A 18 -9.27 0.75 -2.19
C ARG A 18 -9.37 2.27 -1.98
N SER A 19 -9.78 2.76 -0.81
CA SER A 19 -10.02 4.19 -0.59
C SER A 19 -8.74 5.03 -0.57
N TRP A 20 -7.59 4.37 -0.54
CA TRP A 20 -6.26 4.98 -0.53
C TRP A 20 -5.72 5.24 -1.94
N PHE A 21 -6.47 4.88 -3.00
CA PHE A 21 -6.05 4.98 -4.39
C PHE A 21 -7.00 5.86 -5.21
N ASP A 22 -7.17 7.12 -4.79
CA ASP A 22 -7.93 8.12 -5.53
C ASP A 22 -7.13 8.71 -6.72
N LEU A 23 -7.80 9.54 -7.53
CA LEU A 23 -7.17 10.19 -8.68
C LEU A 23 -6.05 11.17 -8.30
N THR A 24 -6.10 11.75 -7.10
CA THR A 24 -5.19 12.79 -6.64
C THR A 24 -3.86 12.21 -6.19
N HIS A 25 -3.86 11.00 -5.62
CA HIS A 25 -2.67 10.42 -4.98
C HIS A 25 -2.13 9.17 -5.69
N THR A 26 -2.92 8.54 -6.56
CA THR A 26 -2.43 7.39 -7.35
C THR A 26 -1.34 7.82 -8.34
N ILE A 27 -0.14 7.26 -8.20
CA ILE A 27 1.04 7.58 -9.04
C ILE A 27 1.35 6.47 -10.05
N TRP A 28 0.81 5.28 -9.82
CA TRP A 28 1.00 4.12 -10.69
C TRP A 28 -0.27 3.28 -10.67
N ARG A 29 -0.73 2.78 -11.82
CA ARG A 29 -1.91 1.94 -11.93
C ARG A 29 -1.85 1.06 -13.16
N ALA A 30 -2.35 -0.17 -13.04
CA ALA A 30 -2.48 -1.10 -14.17
C ALA A 30 -1.18 -1.27 -14.99
N GLY A 31 -0.06 -1.52 -14.31
CA GLY A 31 1.22 -1.80 -14.97
C GLY A 31 2.04 -0.56 -15.33
N ARG A 32 1.49 0.65 -15.20
CA ARG A 32 2.11 1.88 -15.70
C ARG A 32 2.09 3.02 -14.69
N GLN A 33 3.12 3.86 -14.78
CA GLN A 33 3.16 5.13 -14.08
C GLN A 33 2.14 6.09 -14.69
N VAL A 34 1.51 6.90 -13.84
CA VAL A 34 0.63 7.97 -14.28
C VAL A 34 1.47 9.10 -14.85
N LEU A 35 1.11 9.59 -16.04
CA LEU A 35 1.84 10.64 -16.74
C LEU A 35 1.94 11.90 -15.87
N GLY A 36 3.13 12.50 -15.83
CA GLY A 36 3.40 13.73 -15.06
C GLY A 36 3.54 13.53 -13.55
N ARG A 37 3.50 12.29 -13.05
CA ARG A 37 3.76 11.97 -11.64
C ARG A 37 5.13 11.32 -11.47
N LEU A 38 5.70 11.37 -10.28
CA LEU A 38 6.92 10.63 -9.96
C LEU A 38 6.64 9.12 -9.92
N GLY A 39 7.67 8.32 -10.20
CA GLY A 39 7.59 6.87 -10.02
C GLY A 39 7.57 6.50 -8.52
N PRO A 40 7.09 5.30 -8.16
CA PRO A 40 7.00 4.89 -6.76
C PRO A 40 8.32 5.01 -5.99
N GLN A 41 8.24 5.50 -4.77
CA GLN A 41 9.36 5.73 -3.84
C GLN A 41 9.14 4.98 -2.53
N PRO A 42 10.22 4.66 -1.78
CA PRO A 42 10.09 4.17 -0.41
C PRO A 42 9.15 5.06 0.41
N GLY A 43 8.20 4.45 1.11
CA GLY A 43 7.11 5.11 1.84
C GLY A 43 5.77 5.10 1.11
N ASP A 44 5.74 4.92 -0.21
CA ASP A 44 4.47 4.86 -0.95
C ASP A 44 3.67 3.59 -0.63
N LEU A 45 2.34 3.71 -0.72
CA LEU A 45 1.43 2.60 -0.51
C LEU A 45 1.25 1.80 -1.79
N LEU A 46 1.40 0.48 -1.72
CA LEU A 46 1.14 -0.46 -2.80
C LEU A 46 -0.21 -1.13 -2.57
N GLY A 47 -1.04 -1.21 -3.61
CA GLY A 47 -2.35 -1.82 -3.59
C GLY A 47 -2.39 -3.13 -4.39
N PHE A 48 -3.02 -4.15 -3.83
CA PHE A 48 -3.15 -5.47 -4.46
C PHE A 48 -4.61 -5.90 -4.54
N THR A 49 -4.95 -6.57 -5.64
CA THR A 49 -6.28 -7.12 -5.89
C THR A 49 -6.39 -8.61 -5.58
N TRP A 50 -5.30 -9.37 -5.76
CA TRP A 50 -5.26 -10.83 -5.57
C TRP A 50 -6.45 -11.57 -6.23
N GLY A 51 -6.86 -11.12 -7.42
CA GLY A 51 -7.98 -11.68 -8.17
C GLY A 51 -9.36 -11.08 -7.86
N HIS A 52 -9.47 -10.20 -6.87
CA HIS A 52 -10.67 -9.42 -6.59
C HIS A 52 -10.81 -8.24 -7.58
N PRO A 53 -12.04 -7.79 -7.94
CA PRO A 53 -12.24 -6.64 -8.84
C PRO A 53 -11.66 -5.32 -8.31
N ASP A 54 -11.61 -5.18 -6.99
CA ASP A 54 -11.05 -4.01 -6.29
C ASP A 54 -9.78 -4.34 -5.52
N ILE A 55 -9.00 -3.29 -5.20
CA ILE A 55 -7.87 -3.37 -4.27
C ILE A 55 -8.38 -3.77 -2.88
N CYS A 56 -7.95 -4.94 -2.41
CA CYS A 56 -8.35 -5.54 -1.14
C CYS A 56 -7.23 -5.55 -0.10
N HIS A 57 -5.99 -5.32 -0.51
CA HIS A 57 -4.82 -5.36 0.36
C HIS A 57 -3.85 -4.21 0.09
N VAL A 58 -3.12 -3.78 1.13
CA VAL A 58 -2.10 -2.73 1.04
C VAL A 58 -0.82 -3.10 1.76
N GLU A 59 0.30 -2.64 1.21
CA GLU A 59 1.63 -2.74 1.84
C GLU A 59 2.40 -1.44 1.60
N THR A 60 3.35 -1.12 2.46
CA THR A 60 4.23 0.04 2.30
C THR A 60 5.49 -0.38 1.56
N LEU A 61 5.84 0.33 0.49
CA LEU A 61 7.10 0.15 -0.22
C LEU A 61 8.27 0.56 0.68
N VAL A 62 9.25 -0.32 0.89
CA VAL A 62 10.41 -0.02 1.77
C VAL A 62 11.74 0.01 1.01
N GLY A 63 11.80 -0.63 -0.16
CA GLY A 63 12.94 -0.59 -1.05
C GLY A 63 12.74 0.37 -2.23
N PRO A 64 13.81 0.71 -2.96
CA PRO A 64 13.67 1.44 -4.22
C PRO A 64 12.80 0.63 -5.20
N TRP A 65 11.99 1.31 -6.02
CA TRP A 65 11.21 0.64 -7.06
C TRP A 65 12.13 -0.10 -8.04
N GLY A 66 13.23 0.52 -8.46
CA GLY A 66 14.25 -0.09 -9.33
C GLY A 66 13.73 -0.54 -10.70
N THR A 67 14.57 -1.24 -11.46
CA THR A 67 14.24 -1.76 -12.80
C THR A 67 13.86 -3.25 -12.82
N GLY A 68 14.16 -3.98 -11.74
CA GLY A 68 13.86 -5.41 -11.62
C GLY A 68 12.36 -5.73 -11.56
N PRO A 69 11.98 -7.02 -11.64
CA PRO A 69 10.58 -7.44 -11.67
C PRO A 69 9.90 -7.43 -10.28
N SER A 70 10.67 -7.24 -9.21
CA SER A 70 10.20 -7.29 -7.83
C SER A 70 10.57 -6.03 -7.04
N VAL A 71 9.85 -5.82 -5.94
CA VAL A 71 10.08 -4.76 -4.95
C VAL A 71 9.95 -5.32 -3.54
N ARG A 72 10.53 -4.63 -2.56
CA ARG A 72 10.39 -4.95 -1.13
C ARG A 72 9.27 -4.11 -0.53
N ALA A 73 8.31 -4.75 0.11
CA ALA A 73 7.18 -4.07 0.76
C ALA A 73 6.89 -4.68 2.13
N VAL A 74 6.34 -3.89 3.05
CA VAL A 74 5.98 -4.32 4.40
C VAL A 74 4.47 -4.27 4.56
N GLY A 75 3.89 -5.37 5.02
CA GLY A 75 2.44 -5.52 5.19
C GLY A 75 2.11 -6.45 6.35
N GLY A 76 0.95 -6.22 6.95
CA GLY A 76 0.37 -7.17 7.90
C GLY A 76 -0.67 -8.05 7.22
N ASN A 77 -1.05 -9.16 7.86
CA ASN A 77 -2.16 -10.01 7.41
C ASN A 77 -2.00 -10.58 5.99
N THR A 78 -0.80 -11.02 5.67
CA THR A 78 -0.39 -11.50 4.33
C THR A 78 -0.61 -13.00 4.09
N GLY A 79 -0.77 -13.79 5.16
CA GLY A 79 -0.87 -15.25 5.14
C GLY A 79 -2.23 -15.82 4.74
N GLY A 80 -3.26 -14.98 4.60
CA GLY A 80 -4.55 -15.33 4.01
C GLY A 80 -5.23 -16.58 4.62
N GLY A 81 -6.04 -16.42 5.67
CA GLY A 81 -6.80 -17.56 6.22
C GLY A 81 -7.79 -17.18 7.31
N GLY A 82 -8.82 -18.01 7.48
CA GLY A 82 -9.91 -17.81 8.46
C GLY A 82 -9.44 -17.73 9.92
N ALA A 83 -8.30 -18.34 10.25
CA ALA A 83 -7.69 -18.27 11.59
C ALA A 83 -7.07 -16.88 11.92
N LEU A 84 -6.72 -16.09 10.90
CA LEU A 84 -6.11 -14.76 11.05
C LEU A 84 -7.16 -13.64 11.22
N GLN A 85 -8.46 -13.97 11.15
CA GLN A 85 -9.54 -12.98 11.18
C GLN A 85 -9.74 -12.28 12.53
N ARG A 86 -9.16 -12.80 13.62
CA ARG A 86 -9.39 -12.25 14.99
C ARG A 86 -8.28 -11.34 15.48
N GLU A 87 -7.01 -11.58 15.14
CA GLU A 87 -5.88 -10.79 15.66
C GLU A 87 -5.00 -10.16 14.58
N GLY A 88 -5.19 -10.52 13.31
CA GLY A 88 -4.28 -10.15 12.23
C GLY A 88 -2.96 -10.93 12.34
N GLU A 89 -2.35 -11.23 11.19
CA GLU A 89 -0.96 -11.68 11.17
C GLU A 89 -0.01 -10.53 11.57
N GLY A 90 1.19 -10.86 12.04
CA GLY A 90 2.25 -9.88 12.28
C GLY A 90 2.61 -9.06 11.04
N VAL A 91 3.49 -8.07 11.23
CA VAL A 91 3.99 -7.21 10.15
C VAL A 91 5.27 -7.82 9.58
N TYR A 92 5.26 -8.17 8.30
CA TYR A 92 6.39 -8.81 7.63
C TYR A 92 6.84 -8.03 6.42
N GLU A 93 8.14 -8.10 6.18
CA GLU A 93 8.71 -7.69 4.92
C GLU A 93 8.61 -8.79 3.88
N ASN A 94 8.15 -8.41 2.69
CA ASN A 94 7.82 -9.29 1.58
C ASN A 94 8.50 -8.82 0.30
N TRP A 95 8.94 -9.78 -0.52
CA TRP A 95 9.24 -9.53 -1.93
C TRP A 95 7.96 -9.66 -2.75
N ARG A 96 7.59 -8.59 -3.45
CA ARG A 96 6.39 -8.54 -4.30
C ARG A 96 6.77 -8.40 -5.76
N LEU A 97 6.14 -9.20 -6.62
CA LEU A 97 6.26 -9.02 -8.07
C LEU A 97 5.50 -7.75 -8.49
N LYS A 98 6.15 -6.84 -9.22
CA LYS A 98 5.55 -5.58 -9.68
C LYS A 98 4.30 -5.80 -10.52
N ARG A 99 4.24 -6.90 -11.28
CA ARG A 99 3.06 -7.28 -12.08
C ARG A 99 1.80 -7.56 -11.24
N LEU A 100 1.95 -7.83 -9.94
CA LEU A 100 0.84 -8.06 -9.01
C LEU A 100 0.42 -6.78 -8.29
N VAL A 101 1.23 -5.72 -8.34
CA VAL A 101 0.84 -4.40 -7.86
C VAL A 101 -0.25 -3.90 -8.80
N ALA A 102 -1.42 -3.57 -8.26
CA ALA A 102 -2.54 -3.03 -9.03
C ALA A 102 -2.47 -1.50 -9.10
N ALA A 103 -2.01 -0.87 -8.02
CA ALA A 103 -1.77 0.56 -7.93
C ALA A 103 -0.67 0.89 -6.91
N ALA A 104 -0.06 2.06 -7.06
CA ALA A 104 0.75 2.69 -6.02
C ALA A 104 0.25 4.12 -5.78
N ALA A 105 0.26 4.57 -4.53
CA ALA A 105 -0.19 5.90 -4.16
C ALA A 105 0.77 6.56 -3.16
N ASN A 106 1.06 7.84 -3.40
CA ASN A 106 1.84 8.68 -2.50
C ASN A 106 0.87 9.29 -1.50
N VAL A 107 0.66 8.58 -0.38
CA VAL A 107 -0.39 8.91 0.61
C VAL A 107 0.16 9.23 1.98
N VAL A 108 1.41 8.84 2.24
CA VAL A 108 2.06 9.09 3.53
C VAL A 108 2.41 10.57 3.59
N ASP A 109 1.88 11.24 4.60
CA ASP A 109 2.10 12.65 4.94
C ASP A 109 1.53 13.72 3.98
N ASP A 110 0.58 13.41 3.08
CA ASP A 110 -0.17 14.48 2.40
C ASP A 110 -1.28 15.04 3.33
N PRO A 111 -1.15 16.27 3.85
CA PRO A 111 -2.15 16.86 4.75
C PRO A 111 -3.48 17.18 4.05
N ARG A 112 -3.54 17.11 2.71
CA ARG A 112 -4.73 17.40 1.89
C ARG A 112 -5.55 16.15 1.60
N TYR A 113 -5.11 14.99 2.06
CA TYR A 113 -5.82 13.73 1.91
C TYR A 113 -7.07 13.74 2.83
N LYS A 114 -8.21 14.18 2.28
CA LYS A 114 -9.51 14.25 2.97
C LYS A 114 -10.20 12.89 3.00
#